data_AF-A0A7C7NWQ2-F1
#
_entry.id   AF-A0A7C7NWQ2-F1
#
_cell.length_a   1.000
_cell.length_b   1.000
_cell.length_c   1.000
_cell.angle_alpha   90.00
_cell.angle_beta   90.00
_cell.angle_gamma   90.00
#
_symmetry.space_group_name_H-M   'P 1'
#
loop_
_entity.id
_entity.type
_entity.pdbx_description
1 polymer ?
#
loop_
_entity_poly.entity_id
_entity_poly.type
_entity_poly.pdbx_seq_one_letter_code
_entity_poly.pdbx_strand_id
1 'polypeptide(L)'
;MKNLLAVILLFAFLSAEPHPEAIKSAQNIIQVFSHQSSKSHISDDLRTLARYGHSLSENTKHELRLLGFNFGGRIVNRSLDVRTEASGLNDTYDNGNFRFHYTTSGSHAVSSSDTNSNSIPDYIEQMSDVFNHVVDYQLNMFDFVEPPADGWYTAINDNGGNGLYDIYVRNAGGGVYGYVQPEFYANNSGNNEHSSGVTEVNAFTSYMVMRHNYNGFPNTELEAIKVTAAHEFFHAVQFGYDGWEESWVMEATAVQMEEIVYDGVNDCYQYMSSWFNSPHQSLNLDSQNRWYGSFIFFEYVNSHLSDEAIREFW
;
A
#
# COMPACT_ATOMS: atom_id res chain seq x y z
N MET A 1 -27.49 9.55 64.05
CA MET A 1 -26.23 9.83 63.35
C MET A 1 -25.51 8.52 63.08
N LYS A 2 -25.61 7.98 61.86
CA LYS A 2 -24.76 6.89 61.38
C LYS A 2 -24.28 7.30 59.99
N ASN A 3 -23.01 7.65 59.93
CA ASN A 3 -22.29 8.04 58.72
C ASN A 3 -22.25 6.83 57.78
N LEU A 4 -22.81 6.96 56.58
CA LEU A 4 -22.54 6.03 55.49
C LEU A 4 -21.44 6.66 54.64
N LEU A 5 -20.24 6.08 54.71
CA LEU A 5 -19.11 6.44 53.87
C LEU A 5 -19.48 6.29 52.38
N ALA A 6 -19.27 7.35 51.61
CA ALA A 6 -19.26 7.27 50.16
C ALA A 6 -17.99 6.52 49.71
N VAL A 7 -18.16 5.35 49.11
CA VAL A 7 -17.08 4.64 48.43
C VAL A 7 -16.87 5.31 47.08
N ILE A 8 -15.78 6.06 46.94
CA ILE A 8 -15.33 6.58 45.65
C ILE A 8 -14.60 5.42 44.95
N LEU A 9 -15.26 4.81 43.98
CA LEU A 9 -14.65 3.88 43.03
C LEU A 9 -13.79 4.69 42.04
N LEU A 10 -12.49 4.78 42.33
CA LEU A 10 -11.48 5.19 41.36
C LEU A 10 -11.31 4.06 40.34
N PHE A 11 -12.00 4.17 39.20
CA PHE A 11 -11.64 3.40 38.01
C PHE A 11 -10.32 3.96 37.48
N ALA A 12 -9.21 3.37 37.90
CA ALA A 12 -7.97 3.50 37.18
C ALA A 12 -8.18 2.80 35.83
N PHE A 13 -8.35 3.58 34.76
CA PHE A 13 -8.24 3.05 33.40
C PHE A 13 -6.79 2.57 33.23
N LEU A 14 -6.57 1.26 33.41
CA LEU A 14 -5.40 0.60 32.88
C LEU A 14 -5.51 0.72 31.36
N SER A 15 -4.87 1.73 30.78
CA SER A 15 -4.64 1.74 29.35
C SER A 15 -3.70 0.56 29.05
N ALA A 16 -4.10 -0.30 28.12
CA ALA A 16 -3.20 -1.33 27.62
C ALA A 16 -1.94 -0.64 27.08
N GLU A 17 -0.77 -1.24 27.31
CA GLU A 17 0.46 -0.72 26.72
C GLU A 17 0.34 -0.70 25.19
N PRO A 18 0.83 0.36 24.51
CA PRO A 18 0.76 0.42 23.06
C PRO A 18 1.51 -0.73 22.41
N HIS A 19 0.99 -1.23 21.28
CA HIS A 19 1.64 -2.31 20.55
C HIS A 19 3.04 -1.86 20.07
N PRO A 20 4.13 -2.58 20.39
CA PRO A 20 5.48 -2.13 20.07
C PRO A 20 5.72 -1.83 18.58
N GLU A 21 5.18 -2.66 17.69
CA GLU A 21 5.29 -2.44 16.24
C GLU A 21 4.52 -1.20 15.79
N ALA A 22 3.36 -0.90 16.39
CA ALA A 22 2.61 0.30 16.06
C ALA A 22 3.40 1.57 16.41
N ILE A 23 4.15 1.55 17.52
CA ILE A 23 5.02 2.68 17.91
C ILE A 23 6.11 2.89 16.86
N LYS A 24 6.79 1.81 16.45
CA LYS A 24 7.86 1.85 15.44
C LYS A 24 7.31 2.34 14.09
N SER A 25 6.19 1.80 13.63
CA SER A 25 5.57 2.21 12.36
C SER A 25 5.05 3.64 12.40
N ALA A 26 4.47 4.09 13.53
CA ALA A 26 4.08 5.49 13.67
C ALA A 26 5.29 6.43 13.53
N GLN A 27 6.40 6.11 14.19
CA GLN A 27 7.64 6.89 14.09
C GLN A 27 8.17 6.94 12.66
N ASN A 28 8.23 5.79 11.97
CA ASN A 28 8.66 5.71 10.58
C ASN A 28 7.78 6.60 9.69
N ILE A 29 6.46 6.46 9.76
CA ILE A 29 5.51 7.21 8.93
C ILE A 29 5.62 8.72 9.18
N ILE A 30 5.72 9.14 10.44
CA ILE A 30 5.88 10.55 10.79
C ILE A 30 7.18 11.10 10.22
N GLN A 31 8.30 10.38 10.33
CA GLN A 31 9.58 10.83 9.82
C GLN A 31 9.62 10.86 8.29
N VAL A 32 9.03 9.87 7.61
CA VAL A 32 8.99 9.81 6.13
C VAL A 32 8.15 10.95 5.57
N PHE A 33 6.94 11.18 6.10
CA PHE A 33 6.05 12.24 5.63
C PHE A 33 6.48 13.66 6.06
N SER A 34 7.30 13.77 7.10
CA SER A 34 7.95 15.05 7.46
C SER A 34 9.31 15.26 6.77
N HIS A 35 9.71 14.37 5.85
CA HIS A 35 11.00 14.39 5.14
C HIS A 35 12.22 14.38 6.07
N GLN A 36 12.09 13.81 7.27
CA GLN A 36 13.18 13.66 8.25
C GLN A 36 13.98 12.36 8.03
N SER A 37 13.37 11.35 7.41
CA SER A 37 14.03 10.11 7.03
C SER A 37 13.57 9.66 5.64
N SER A 38 14.31 8.72 5.06
CA SER A 38 13.96 8.08 3.81
C SER A 38 13.69 6.59 4.01
N LYS A 39 12.62 6.09 3.39
CA LYS A 39 12.29 4.67 3.37
C LYS A 39 11.67 4.32 2.02
N SER A 40 12.13 3.25 1.38
CA SER A 40 11.69 2.89 0.02
C SER A 40 10.24 2.42 -0.05
N HIS A 41 9.76 1.74 0.99
CA HIS A 41 8.42 1.19 1.04
C HIS A 41 7.82 1.36 2.44
N ILE A 42 6.57 1.80 2.48
CA ILE A 42 5.85 2.11 3.73
C ILE A 42 4.52 1.36 3.85
N SER A 43 4.12 0.57 2.84
CA SER A 43 2.87 -0.21 2.84
C SER A 43 2.71 -1.07 4.10
N ASP A 44 3.78 -1.74 4.54
CA ASP A 44 3.82 -2.48 5.82
C ASP A 44 3.64 -1.61 7.07
N ASP A 45 4.26 -0.42 7.14
CA ASP A 45 4.06 0.49 8.27
C ASP A 45 2.61 1.00 8.30
N LEU A 46 2.03 1.29 7.13
CA LEU A 46 0.63 1.70 7.00
C LEU A 46 -0.33 0.58 7.41
N ARG A 47 -0.06 -0.68 7.04
CA ARG A 47 -0.84 -1.85 7.45
C ARG A 47 -0.72 -2.13 8.95
N THR A 48 0.48 -1.98 9.51
CA THR A 48 0.73 -2.09 10.97
C THR A 48 -0.06 -1.02 11.73
N LEU A 49 -0.06 0.23 11.23
CA LEU A 49 -0.91 1.28 11.78
C LEU A 49 -2.39 0.93 11.65
N ALA A 50 -2.82 0.40 10.51
CA ALA A 50 -4.21 -0.01 10.29
C ALA A 50 -4.69 -1.03 11.31
N ARG A 51 -3.84 -2.01 11.64
CA ARG A 51 -4.15 -3.07 12.60
C ARG A 51 -4.07 -2.61 14.06
N TYR A 52 -3.01 -1.88 14.42
CA TYR A 52 -2.64 -1.67 15.82
C TYR A 52 -2.65 -0.19 16.26
N GLY A 53 -2.93 0.75 15.35
CA GLY A 53 -2.84 2.19 15.60
C GLY A 53 -3.76 2.70 16.72
N HIS A 54 -4.88 2.02 17.00
CA HIS A 54 -5.74 2.38 18.14
C HIS A 54 -5.05 2.23 19.50
N SER A 55 -4.02 1.38 19.60
CA SER A 55 -3.24 1.19 20.82
C SER A 55 -2.28 2.34 21.13
N LEU A 56 -2.02 3.23 20.17
CA LEU A 56 -1.07 4.33 20.32
C LEU A 56 -1.49 5.35 21.39
N SER A 57 -0.51 6.07 21.93
CA SER A 57 -0.76 7.19 22.83
C SER A 57 -1.54 8.31 22.13
N GLU A 58 -2.34 9.08 22.86
CA GLU A 58 -3.07 10.21 22.25
C GLU A 58 -2.15 11.28 21.66
N ASN A 59 -0.94 11.46 22.18
CA ASN A 59 0.07 12.35 21.59
C ASN A 59 0.48 11.85 20.19
N THR A 60 0.82 10.57 20.07
CA THR A 60 1.17 9.96 18.77
C THR A 60 -0.01 10.00 17.80
N LYS A 61 -1.22 9.70 18.27
CA LYS A 61 -2.43 9.82 17.44
C LYS A 61 -2.67 11.26 17.00
N HIS A 62 -2.36 12.26 17.83
CA HIS A 62 -2.47 13.66 17.44
C HIS A 62 -1.54 14.00 16.28
N GLU A 63 -0.27 13.57 16.35
CA GLU A 63 0.70 13.75 15.25
C GLU A 63 0.23 13.04 13.97
N LEU A 64 -0.27 11.82 14.07
CA LEU A 64 -0.80 11.09 12.91
C LEU A 64 -2.06 11.76 12.32
N ARG A 65 -2.94 12.32 13.15
CA ARG A 65 -4.11 13.10 12.66
C ARG A 65 -3.68 14.33 11.86
N LEU A 66 -2.58 14.99 12.22
CA LEU A 66 -2.04 16.10 11.43
C LEU A 66 -1.55 15.65 10.05
N LEU A 67 -1.20 14.37 9.91
CA LEU A 67 -0.85 13.74 8.65
C LEU A 67 -2.07 13.21 7.90
N GLY A 68 -3.30 13.32 8.44
CA GLY A 68 -4.52 12.85 7.79
C GLY A 68 -5.04 11.50 8.25
N PHE A 69 -4.43 10.88 9.27
CA PHE A 69 -4.93 9.60 9.78
C PHE A 69 -6.24 9.76 10.57
N ASN A 70 -7.13 8.80 10.37
CA ASN A 70 -8.41 8.64 11.04
C ASN A 70 -8.39 7.42 11.98
N PHE A 71 -8.94 7.59 13.18
CA PHE A 71 -9.02 6.54 14.21
C PHE A 71 -10.48 6.14 14.52
N GLY A 72 -11.46 6.67 13.78
CA GLY A 72 -12.88 6.41 14.02
C GLY A 72 -13.39 5.07 13.47
N GLY A 73 -12.67 4.47 12.53
CA GLY A 73 -13.04 3.20 11.89
C GLY A 73 -12.55 1.95 12.63
N ARG A 74 -12.90 0.78 12.08
CA ARG A 74 -12.41 -0.54 12.54
C ARG A 74 -10.91 -0.69 12.33
N ILE A 75 -10.37 -0.06 11.29
CA ILE A 75 -8.95 0.03 11.02
C ILE A 75 -8.55 1.50 11.00
N VAL A 76 -7.29 1.78 11.35
CA VAL A 76 -6.72 3.13 11.24
C VAL A 76 -6.25 3.35 9.80
N ASN A 77 -6.75 4.36 9.14
CA ASN A 77 -6.40 4.63 7.75
C ASN A 77 -6.25 6.14 7.54
N ARG A 78 -6.02 6.54 6.29
CA ARG A 78 -5.95 7.96 5.88
C ARG A 78 -7.17 8.37 5.04
N SER A 79 -8.23 7.57 5.11
CA SER A 79 -9.50 7.78 4.43
C SER A 79 -10.44 8.57 5.35
N LEU A 80 -10.48 9.88 5.15
CA LEU A 80 -11.51 10.77 5.70
C LEU A 80 -12.60 11.00 4.63
N ASP A 81 -13.53 11.93 4.87
CA ASP A 81 -14.49 12.43 3.87
C ASP A 81 -13.80 12.92 2.57
N VAL A 82 -12.49 13.18 2.64
CA VAL A 82 -11.58 13.38 1.50
C VAL A 82 -10.29 12.63 1.81
N ARG A 83 -9.80 11.79 0.90
CA ARG A 83 -8.49 11.13 1.07
C ARG A 83 -7.40 12.20 1.08
N THR A 84 -6.47 12.11 2.03
CA THR A 84 -5.41 13.13 2.19
C THR A 84 -4.52 13.20 0.93
N GLU A 85 -4.43 12.07 0.22
CA GLU A 85 -3.68 11.82 -1.00
C GLU A 85 -4.26 12.55 -2.21
N ALA A 86 -5.54 12.92 -2.18
CA ALA A 86 -6.16 13.77 -3.19
C ALA A 86 -5.80 15.26 -3.02
N SER A 87 -5.38 15.68 -1.82
CA SER A 87 -5.14 17.09 -1.51
C SER A 87 -4.08 17.71 -2.41
N GLY A 88 -4.47 18.76 -3.16
CA GLY A 88 -3.60 19.48 -4.08
C GLY A 88 -3.48 18.84 -5.47
N LEU A 89 -4.24 17.80 -5.78
CA LEU A 89 -4.35 17.20 -7.11
C LEU A 89 -5.65 17.68 -7.75
N ASN A 90 -5.55 18.33 -8.90
CA ASN A 90 -6.65 19.07 -9.52
C ASN A 90 -7.08 18.50 -10.87
N ASP A 91 -6.37 17.49 -11.37
CA ASP A 91 -6.62 16.86 -12.66
C ASP A 91 -6.76 15.34 -12.48
N THR A 92 -7.56 14.71 -13.36
CA THR A 92 -7.79 13.26 -13.37
C THR A 92 -7.67 12.70 -14.78
N TYR A 93 -7.15 11.48 -14.91
CA TYR A 93 -7.15 10.71 -16.16
C TYR A 93 -7.65 9.29 -15.90
N ASP A 94 -8.67 8.86 -16.63
CA ASP A 94 -9.30 7.55 -16.48
C ASP A 94 -8.88 6.66 -17.66
N ASN A 95 -8.31 5.49 -17.39
CA ASN A 95 -7.90 4.52 -18.40
C ASN A 95 -7.84 3.09 -17.82
N GLY A 96 -8.43 2.13 -18.52
CA GLY A 96 -8.49 0.74 -18.07
C GLY A 96 -9.24 0.62 -16.74
N ASN A 97 -8.62 -0.04 -15.77
CA ASN A 97 -9.16 -0.24 -14.42
C ASN A 97 -8.90 0.96 -13.49
N PHE A 98 -8.24 2.03 -13.97
CA PHE A 98 -7.63 3.02 -13.10
C PHE A 98 -8.14 4.44 -13.32
N ARG A 99 -8.18 5.20 -12.23
CA ARG A 99 -8.24 6.67 -12.22
C ARG A 99 -6.95 7.22 -11.64
N PHE A 100 -6.24 8.01 -12.43
CA PHE A 100 -5.03 8.72 -12.03
C PHE A 100 -5.38 10.13 -11.58
N HIS A 101 -5.08 10.48 -10.33
CA HIS A 101 -5.18 11.83 -9.80
C HIS A 101 -3.81 12.50 -9.84
N TYR A 102 -3.71 13.71 -10.38
CA TYR A 102 -2.44 14.41 -10.50
C TYR A 102 -2.59 15.93 -10.50
N THR A 103 -1.46 16.62 -10.57
CA THR A 103 -1.37 18.06 -10.86
C THR A 103 -0.10 18.31 -11.66
N THR A 104 -0.09 19.39 -12.44
CA THR A 104 1.13 19.90 -13.11
C THR A 104 1.70 21.13 -12.42
N SER A 105 1.25 21.43 -11.19
CA SER A 105 1.68 22.62 -10.43
C SER A 105 1.89 22.34 -8.93
N GLY A 106 2.64 23.21 -8.26
CA GLY A 106 2.92 23.07 -6.83
C GLY A 106 3.88 21.92 -6.50
N SER A 107 3.87 21.47 -5.24
CA SER A 107 4.81 20.47 -4.70
C SER A 107 4.52 19.02 -5.10
N HIS A 108 3.41 18.78 -5.80
CA HIS A 108 2.99 17.46 -6.27
C HIS A 108 3.03 17.35 -7.80
N ALA A 109 3.57 18.38 -8.48
CA ALA A 109 3.57 18.50 -9.92
C ALA A 109 4.31 17.35 -10.61
N VAL A 110 3.63 16.64 -11.52
CA VAL A 110 4.31 15.89 -12.57
C VAL A 110 4.86 16.83 -13.64
N SER A 111 5.77 16.34 -14.49
CA SER A 111 6.19 17.08 -15.69
C SER A 111 4.96 17.46 -16.53
N SER A 112 4.88 18.72 -16.95
CA SER A 112 3.77 19.21 -17.80
C SER A 112 4.02 18.97 -19.30
N SER A 113 4.98 18.10 -19.65
CA SER A 113 5.27 17.79 -21.06
C SER A 113 4.12 16.98 -21.64
N ASP A 114 3.64 17.39 -22.81
CA ASP A 114 2.57 16.75 -23.56
C ASP A 114 2.96 16.83 -25.04
N THR A 115 3.67 15.80 -25.50
CA THR A 115 4.30 15.78 -26.82
C THR A 115 3.27 15.60 -27.93
N ASN A 116 2.16 14.92 -27.64
CA ASN A 116 1.09 14.62 -28.60
C ASN A 116 -0.05 15.68 -28.58
N SER A 117 -0.01 16.63 -27.63
CA SER A 117 -0.98 17.72 -27.44
C SER A 117 -2.40 17.23 -27.15
N ASN A 118 -2.57 16.12 -26.43
CA ASN A 118 -3.87 15.58 -26.06
C ASN A 118 -4.38 16.10 -24.70
N SER A 119 -3.66 17.03 -24.07
CA SER A 119 -3.93 17.63 -22.75
C SER A 119 -3.71 16.72 -21.55
N ILE A 120 -3.12 15.54 -21.74
CA ILE A 120 -2.65 14.66 -20.68
C ILE A 120 -1.11 14.67 -20.67
N PRO A 121 -0.45 14.84 -19.52
CA PRO A 121 1.01 14.80 -19.50
C PRO A 121 1.55 13.43 -19.92
N ASP A 122 2.64 13.42 -20.71
CA ASP A 122 3.31 12.20 -21.20
C ASP A 122 3.67 11.24 -20.03
N TYR A 123 3.97 11.80 -18.86
CA TYR A 123 4.25 11.05 -17.63
C TYR A 123 3.05 10.22 -17.13
N ILE A 124 1.85 10.79 -17.20
CA ILE A 124 0.61 10.14 -16.77
C ILE A 124 0.20 9.08 -17.79
N GLU A 125 0.34 9.36 -19.09
CA GLU A 125 0.10 8.37 -20.14
C GLU A 125 1.05 7.17 -20.00
N GLN A 126 2.35 7.41 -19.82
CA GLN A 126 3.34 6.36 -19.63
C GLN A 126 3.06 5.50 -18.40
N MET A 127 2.69 6.13 -17.27
CA MET A 127 2.32 5.40 -16.07
C MET A 127 1.04 4.58 -16.28
N SER A 128 0.04 5.14 -16.96
CA SER A 128 -1.19 4.43 -17.31
C SER A 128 -0.94 3.21 -18.18
N ASP A 129 -0.06 3.31 -19.18
CA ASP A 129 0.29 2.18 -20.05
C ASP A 129 1.00 1.07 -19.27
N VAL A 130 1.87 1.44 -18.32
CA VAL A 130 2.51 0.49 -17.40
C VAL A 130 1.47 -0.25 -16.56
N PHE A 131 0.51 0.45 -15.95
CA PHE A 131 -0.51 -0.19 -15.13
C PHE A 131 -1.44 -1.11 -15.92
N ASN A 132 -1.82 -0.74 -17.14
CA ASN A 132 -2.58 -1.62 -18.02
C ASN A 132 -1.79 -2.91 -18.33
N HIS A 133 -0.48 -2.81 -18.56
CA HIS A 133 0.38 -3.99 -18.74
C HIS A 133 0.48 -4.84 -17.47
N VAL A 134 0.57 -4.22 -16.28
CA VAL A 134 0.57 -4.93 -15.00
C VAL A 134 -0.74 -5.69 -14.79
N VAL A 135 -1.89 -5.12 -15.14
CA VAL A 135 -3.20 -5.80 -15.10
C VAL A 135 -3.23 -7.00 -16.05
N ASP A 136 -2.71 -6.84 -17.28
CA ASP A 136 -2.64 -7.94 -18.24
C ASP A 136 -1.82 -9.13 -17.71
N TYR A 137 -0.77 -8.87 -16.94
CA TYR A 137 -0.02 -9.94 -16.29
C TYR A 137 -0.75 -10.50 -15.07
N GLN A 138 -0.99 -9.67 -14.06
CA GLN A 138 -1.47 -10.16 -12.77
C GLN A 138 -2.90 -10.72 -12.86
N LEU A 139 -3.83 -9.99 -13.47
CA LEU A 139 -5.23 -10.43 -13.53
C LEU A 139 -5.52 -11.34 -14.72
N ASN A 140 -4.97 -11.05 -15.90
CA ASN A 140 -5.36 -11.79 -17.12
C ASN A 140 -4.47 -12.99 -17.44
N MET A 141 -3.16 -12.93 -17.15
CA MET A 141 -2.23 -14.03 -17.44
C MET A 141 -2.06 -14.98 -16.25
N PHE A 142 -2.02 -14.43 -15.04
CA PHE A 142 -1.87 -15.21 -13.81
C PHE A 142 -3.20 -15.52 -13.12
N ASP A 143 -4.33 -14.96 -13.60
CA ASP A 143 -5.68 -15.18 -13.06
C ASP A 143 -5.80 -14.84 -11.56
N PHE A 144 -5.05 -13.85 -11.06
CA PHE A 144 -5.32 -13.30 -9.73
C PHE A 144 -6.67 -12.58 -9.73
N VAL A 145 -7.33 -12.57 -8.57
CA VAL A 145 -8.62 -11.91 -8.38
C VAL A 145 -8.43 -10.39 -8.35
N GLU A 146 -9.32 -9.68 -9.04
CA GLU A 146 -9.33 -8.21 -9.05
C GLU A 146 -9.49 -7.65 -7.61
N PRO A 147 -8.76 -6.58 -7.25
CA PRO A 147 -8.92 -5.94 -5.94
C PRO A 147 -10.36 -5.46 -5.70
N PRO A 148 -10.83 -5.40 -4.44
CA PRO A 148 -12.17 -4.93 -4.13
C PRO A 148 -12.40 -3.49 -4.58
N ALA A 149 -13.55 -3.22 -5.21
CA ALA A 149 -13.90 -1.87 -5.63
C ALA A 149 -14.41 -1.03 -4.45
N ASP A 150 -14.30 0.29 -4.58
CA ASP A 150 -14.78 1.27 -3.58
C ASP A 150 -16.07 1.99 -4.01
N GLY A 151 -16.63 1.64 -5.18
CA GLY A 151 -17.84 2.26 -5.73
C GLY A 151 -19.10 2.12 -4.87
N TRP A 152 -19.08 1.26 -3.85
CA TRP A 152 -20.16 1.08 -2.87
C TRP A 152 -20.08 2.07 -1.68
N TYR A 153 -19.03 2.87 -1.59
CA TYR A 153 -18.87 3.85 -0.51
C TYR A 153 -20.07 4.80 -0.45
N THR A 154 -20.45 5.18 0.77
CA THR A 154 -21.54 6.14 0.96
C THR A 154 -21.08 7.53 0.51
N ALA A 155 -22.01 8.43 0.17
CA ALA A 155 -21.67 9.80 -0.28
C ALA A 155 -20.88 10.66 0.72
N ILE A 156 -20.66 10.17 1.95
CA ILE A 156 -19.84 10.82 2.98
C ILE A 156 -18.37 10.36 2.87
N ASN A 157 -18.10 9.20 2.25
CA ASN A 157 -16.76 8.67 2.07
C ASN A 157 -16.30 8.90 0.62
N ASP A 158 -15.09 9.44 0.48
CA ASP A 158 -14.47 9.69 -0.82
C ASP A 158 -14.00 8.37 -1.46
N ASN A 159 -14.47 8.11 -2.68
CA ASN A 159 -14.08 6.97 -3.54
C ASN A 159 -13.29 7.43 -4.77
N GLY A 160 -12.62 8.60 -4.70
CA GLY A 160 -11.89 9.15 -5.84
C GLY A 160 -12.78 9.64 -6.99
N GLY A 161 -14.10 9.66 -6.79
CA GLY A 161 -15.09 10.26 -7.67
C GLY A 161 -15.69 9.33 -8.73
N ASN A 162 -15.24 8.09 -8.85
CA ASN A 162 -15.92 7.02 -9.62
C ASN A 162 -15.60 5.65 -8.97
N GLY A 163 -15.83 4.53 -9.66
CA GLY A 163 -15.53 3.19 -9.11
C GLY A 163 -14.27 2.54 -9.68
N LEU A 164 -13.40 3.32 -10.34
CA LEU A 164 -12.11 2.84 -10.84
C LEU A 164 -11.09 2.86 -9.70
N TYR A 165 -10.07 2.00 -9.78
CA TYR A 165 -9.04 1.95 -8.75
C TYR A 165 -8.19 3.23 -8.75
N ASP A 166 -8.10 3.90 -7.60
CA ASP A 166 -7.45 5.20 -7.50
C ASP A 166 -5.93 5.13 -7.35
N ILE A 167 -5.25 5.89 -8.20
CA ILE A 167 -3.81 6.10 -8.20
C ILE A 167 -3.53 7.59 -8.01
N TYR A 168 -3.02 7.97 -6.84
CA TYR A 168 -2.63 9.36 -6.57
C TYR A 168 -1.16 9.59 -6.92
N VAL A 169 -0.90 10.35 -7.98
CA VAL A 169 0.44 10.67 -8.47
C VAL A 169 0.94 11.96 -7.81
N ARG A 170 1.80 11.84 -6.80
CA ARG A 170 2.21 12.99 -5.96
C ARG A 170 3.58 12.85 -5.33
N ASN A 171 3.97 13.80 -4.49
CA ASN A 171 5.13 13.62 -3.62
C ASN A 171 4.78 12.63 -2.50
N ALA A 172 5.44 11.46 -2.51
CA ALA A 172 5.19 10.36 -1.58
C ALA A 172 6.05 10.39 -0.31
N GLY A 173 6.90 11.41 -0.11
CA GLY A 173 7.84 11.48 1.02
C GLY A 173 9.27 11.10 0.63
N GLY A 174 10.16 11.07 1.63
CA GLY A 174 11.58 10.76 1.43
C GLY A 174 11.82 9.31 1.02
N GLY A 175 12.41 9.07 -0.15
CA GLY A 175 12.85 7.74 -0.60
C GLY A 175 11.75 6.75 -1.01
N VAL A 176 10.47 7.04 -0.80
CA VAL A 176 9.35 6.11 -1.07
C VAL A 176 9.09 5.93 -2.57
N TYR A 177 9.16 4.73 -3.13
CA TYR A 177 8.86 4.48 -4.54
C TYR A 177 7.36 4.58 -4.86
N GLY A 178 6.54 4.04 -3.96
CA GLY A 178 5.09 4.02 -4.00
C GLY A 178 4.59 3.44 -2.69
N TYR A 179 3.27 3.41 -2.50
CA TYR A 179 2.65 2.65 -1.42
C TYR A 179 1.18 2.38 -1.70
N VAL A 180 0.63 1.35 -1.06
CA VAL A 180 -0.81 1.08 -1.01
C VAL A 180 -1.35 1.33 0.39
N GLN A 181 -2.49 2.02 0.48
CA GLN A 181 -3.18 2.28 1.73
C GLN A 181 -4.48 1.46 1.80
N PRO A 182 -4.62 0.53 2.76
CA PRO A 182 -5.88 -0.14 3.01
C PRO A 182 -6.89 0.82 3.65
N GLU A 183 -8.16 0.68 3.31
CA GLU A 183 -9.22 1.61 3.71
C GLU A 183 -10.32 0.98 4.55
N PHE A 184 -11.13 0.11 3.98
CA PHE A 184 -12.28 -0.51 4.65
C PHE A 184 -12.33 -2.00 4.33
N TYR A 185 -13.00 -2.74 5.21
CA TYR A 185 -13.40 -4.12 4.89
C TYR A 185 -14.24 -4.10 3.61
N ALA A 186 -13.84 -4.89 2.61
CA ALA A 186 -14.54 -5.02 1.34
C ALA A 186 -16.02 -5.32 1.58
N ASN A 187 -16.91 -4.58 0.90
CA ASN A 187 -18.36 -4.67 1.07
C ASN A 187 -18.83 -4.61 2.54
N ASN A 188 -18.10 -3.92 3.42
CA ASN A 188 -18.28 -3.91 4.88
C ASN A 188 -18.24 -5.29 5.58
N SER A 189 -17.93 -6.35 4.85
CA SER A 189 -17.94 -7.74 5.33
C SER A 189 -16.55 -8.38 5.35
N GLY A 190 -15.61 -7.82 4.58
CA GLY A 190 -14.32 -8.45 4.31
C GLY A 190 -14.38 -9.43 3.15
N ASN A 191 -15.50 -9.51 2.44
CA ASN A 191 -15.66 -10.36 1.26
C ASN A 191 -15.44 -9.54 -0.02
N ASN A 192 -14.48 -9.97 -0.83
CA ASN A 192 -14.23 -9.43 -2.16
C ASN A 192 -15.32 -9.88 -3.14
N GLU A 193 -15.98 -8.92 -3.80
CA GLU A 193 -17.04 -9.16 -4.79
C GLU A 193 -16.55 -9.84 -6.07
N HIS A 194 -15.24 -9.80 -6.32
CA HIS A 194 -14.61 -10.43 -7.47
C HIS A 194 -14.19 -11.89 -7.21
N SER A 195 -14.11 -12.32 -5.94
CA SER A 195 -13.81 -13.72 -5.59
C SER A 195 -14.98 -14.65 -5.99
N SER A 196 -14.66 -15.76 -6.66
CA SER A 196 -15.65 -16.76 -7.09
C SER A 196 -15.39 -18.10 -6.41
N GLY A 197 -16.43 -18.67 -5.79
CA GLY A 197 -16.35 -19.98 -5.14
C GLY A 197 -15.70 -19.98 -3.75
N VAL A 198 -15.20 -18.83 -3.30
CA VAL A 198 -14.66 -18.58 -1.96
C VAL A 198 -15.32 -17.33 -1.35
N THR A 199 -15.29 -17.21 -0.03
CA THR A 199 -15.79 -16.05 0.69
C THR A 199 -14.65 -15.52 1.55
N GLU A 200 -14.09 -14.40 1.13
CA GLU A 200 -13.06 -13.73 1.91
C GLU A 200 -13.67 -13.13 3.17
N VAL A 201 -12.86 -13.03 4.22
CA VAL A 201 -13.27 -12.44 5.50
C VAL A 201 -12.38 -11.28 5.93
N ASN A 202 -11.24 -11.11 5.26
CA ASN A 202 -10.22 -10.10 5.56
C ASN A 202 -9.85 -9.27 4.32
N ALA A 203 -10.68 -9.25 3.27
CA ALA A 203 -10.42 -8.41 2.12
C ALA A 203 -10.62 -6.92 2.44
N PHE A 204 -9.75 -6.07 1.91
CA PHE A 204 -9.80 -4.62 2.04
C PHE A 204 -9.88 -3.95 0.68
N THR A 205 -10.70 -2.90 0.62
CA THR A 205 -10.52 -1.86 -0.40
C THR A 205 -9.22 -1.11 -0.11
N SER A 206 -8.61 -0.61 -1.17
CA SER A 206 -7.38 0.18 -1.09
C SER A 206 -7.29 1.19 -2.22
N TYR A 207 -6.41 2.17 -2.05
CA TYR A 207 -5.89 3.00 -3.14
C TYR A 207 -4.37 2.98 -3.09
N MET A 208 -3.72 3.50 -4.12
CA MET A 208 -2.26 3.61 -4.12
C MET A 208 -1.75 5.02 -4.41
N VAL A 209 -0.49 5.22 -4.05
CA VAL A 209 0.28 6.42 -4.35
C VAL A 209 1.49 6.06 -5.17
N MET A 210 1.65 6.76 -6.28
CA MET A 210 2.83 6.73 -7.13
C MET A 210 3.55 8.07 -7.05
N ARG A 211 4.87 8.08 -7.26
CA ARG A 211 5.61 9.36 -7.20
C ARG A 211 5.30 10.23 -8.42
N HIS A 212 5.30 11.53 -8.20
CA HIS A 212 5.29 12.56 -9.25
C HIS A 212 6.59 12.65 -10.08
N ASN A 213 7.69 12.05 -9.60
CA ASN A 213 8.94 11.79 -10.33
C ASN A 213 9.86 10.86 -9.50
N TYR A 214 10.82 10.24 -10.15
CA TYR A 214 11.80 9.33 -9.54
C TYR A 214 13.23 9.92 -9.54
N ASN A 215 13.37 11.24 -9.43
CA ASN A 215 14.68 11.86 -9.30
C ASN A 215 15.40 11.41 -8.02
N GLY A 216 16.67 10.99 -8.16
CA GLY A 216 17.50 10.52 -7.05
C GLY A 216 17.34 9.03 -6.73
N PHE A 217 16.55 8.30 -7.50
CA PHE A 217 16.47 6.84 -7.45
C PHE A 217 17.49 6.20 -8.41
N PRO A 218 17.95 4.97 -8.15
CA PRO A 218 18.99 4.32 -8.95
C PRO A 218 18.55 3.96 -10.37
N ASN A 219 17.28 3.60 -10.55
CA ASN A 219 16.72 3.19 -11.84
C ASN A 219 16.36 4.39 -12.72
N THR A 220 16.19 4.15 -14.03
CA THR A 220 15.52 5.15 -14.87
C THR A 220 14.09 5.37 -14.39
N GLU A 221 13.50 6.52 -14.70
CA GLU A 221 12.13 6.85 -14.28
C GLU A 221 11.12 5.79 -14.74
N LEU A 222 11.22 5.33 -16.00
CA LEU A 222 10.35 4.28 -16.52
C LEU A 222 10.57 2.94 -15.83
N GLU A 223 11.81 2.53 -15.57
CA GLU A 223 12.11 1.29 -14.85
C GLU A 223 11.57 1.34 -13.41
N ALA A 224 11.71 2.48 -12.73
CA ALA A 224 11.17 2.70 -11.39
C ALA A 224 9.63 2.64 -11.39
N ILE A 225 8.96 3.27 -12.36
CA ILE A 225 7.50 3.19 -12.52
C ILE A 225 7.06 1.73 -12.73
N LYS A 226 7.76 0.99 -13.59
CA LYS A 226 7.46 -0.42 -13.89
C LYS A 226 7.49 -1.31 -12.66
N VAL A 227 8.62 -1.38 -11.95
CA VAL A 227 8.74 -2.27 -10.79
C VAL A 227 7.82 -1.83 -9.66
N THR A 228 7.66 -0.53 -9.42
CA THR A 228 6.74 -0.03 -8.40
C THR A 228 5.28 -0.36 -8.74
N ALA A 229 4.86 -0.21 -10.01
CA ALA A 229 3.50 -0.53 -10.42
C ALA A 229 3.19 -2.02 -10.25
N ALA A 230 4.13 -2.91 -10.64
CA ALA A 230 3.98 -4.35 -10.45
C ALA A 230 3.90 -4.70 -8.95
N HIS A 231 4.79 -4.14 -8.13
CA HIS A 231 4.84 -4.37 -6.69
C HIS A 231 3.57 -3.88 -5.98
N GLU A 232 3.24 -2.60 -6.12
CA GLU A 232 2.16 -1.97 -5.37
C GLU A 232 0.79 -2.44 -5.89
N PHE A 233 0.61 -2.71 -7.19
CA PHE A 233 -0.66 -3.29 -7.64
C PHE A 233 -0.86 -4.70 -7.09
N PHE A 234 0.22 -5.46 -6.91
CA PHE A 234 0.09 -6.77 -6.27
C PHE A 234 -0.31 -6.65 -4.79
N HIS A 235 0.11 -5.61 -4.07
CA HIS A 235 -0.45 -5.35 -2.73
C HIS A 235 -1.97 -5.09 -2.76
N ALA A 236 -2.49 -4.39 -3.77
CA ALA A 236 -3.93 -4.22 -3.93
C ALA A 236 -4.64 -5.56 -4.14
N VAL A 237 -4.05 -6.45 -4.95
CA VAL A 237 -4.53 -7.82 -5.18
C VAL A 237 -4.50 -8.63 -3.89
N GLN A 238 -3.39 -8.60 -3.14
CA GLN A 238 -3.25 -9.28 -1.85
C GLN A 238 -4.27 -8.79 -0.80
N PHE A 239 -4.53 -7.48 -0.76
CA PHE A 239 -5.60 -6.91 0.06
C PHE A 239 -6.97 -7.46 -0.33
N GLY A 240 -7.17 -7.89 -1.58
CA GLY A 240 -8.38 -8.57 -2.03
C GLY A 240 -8.56 -10.00 -1.56
N TYR A 241 -7.49 -10.66 -1.10
CA TYR A 241 -7.52 -12.02 -0.55
C TYR A 241 -7.55 -11.99 0.99
N ASP A 242 -6.42 -11.61 1.59
CA ASP A 242 -6.28 -11.46 3.04
C ASP A 242 -5.40 -10.25 3.33
N GLY A 243 -6.04 -9.13 3.63
CA GLY A 243 -5.31 -7.91 3.99
C GLY A 243 -4.60 -8.00 5.35
N TRP A 244 -4.73 -9.12 6.06
CA TRP A 244 -4.04 -9.42 7.29
C TRP A 244 -2.95 -10.50 7.18
N GLU A 245 -2.61 -10.96 5.99
CA GLU A 245 -1.47 -11.87 5.80
C GLU A 245 -0.16 -11.26 6.35
N GLU A 246 0.78 -12.15 6.67
CA GLU A 246 2.09 -11.82 7.22
C GLU A 246 2.90 -10.92 6.28
N SER A 247 3.51 -9.88 6.86
CA SER A 247 4.26 -8.86 6.12
C SER A 247 5.29 -9.44 5.17
N TRP A 248 6.04 -10.43 5.64
CA TRP A 248 7.13 -10.99 4.85
C TRP A 248 6.63 -11.69 3.57
N VAL A 249 5.43 -12.30 3.61
CA VAL A 249 4.81 -12.96 2.45
C VAL A 249 4.33 -11.90 1.46
N MET A 250 3.60 -10.90 1.96
CA MET A 250 3.09 -9.81 1.13
C MET A 250 4.23 -9.14 0.35
N GLU A 251 5.29 -8.75 1.05
CA GLU A 251 6.45 -8.08 0.45
C GLU A 251 7.23 -9.01 -0.47
N ALA A 252 7.51 -10.25 -0.06
CA ALA A 252 8.28 -11.20 -0.89
C ALA A 252 7.56 -11.53 -2.21
N THR A 253 6.24 -11.70 -2.17
CA THR A 253 5.45 -12.05 -3.36
C THR A 253 5.14 -10.82 -4.23
N ALA A 254 5.11 -9.61 -3.65
CA ALA A 254 5.09 -8.36 -4.42
C ALA A 254 6.42 -8.13 -5.17
N VAL A 255 7.56 -8.37 -4.53
CA VAL A 255 8.88 -8.35 -5.20
C VAL A 255 8.97 -9.43 -6.28
N GLN A 256 8.34 -10.58 -6.06
CA GLN A 256 8.24 -11.63 -7.09
C GLN A 256 7.53 -11.12 -8.36
N MET A 257 6.45 -10.35 -8.19
CA MET A 257 5.73 -9.77 -9.34
C MET A 257 6.55 -8.74 -10.11
N GLU A 258 7.51 -8.06 -9.48
CA GLU A 258 8.44 -7.20 -10.22
C GLU A 258 9.23 -8.00 -11.26
N GLU A 259 9.74 -9.17 -10.87
CA GLU A 259 10.52 -10.04 -11.74
C GLU A 259 9.65 -10.72 -12.81
N ILE A 260 8.48 -11.22 -12.42
CA ILE A 260 7.54 -11.89 -13.34
C ILE A 260 7.05 -10.94 -14.43
N VAL A 261 6.72 -9.69 -14.09
CA VAL A 261 6.19 -8.71 -15.05
C VAL A 261 7.32 -8.02 -15.81
N TYR A 262 8.45 -7.74 -15.16
CA TYR A 262 9.53 -6.92 -15.71
C TYR A 262 10.95 -7.50 -15.49
N ASP A 263 11.16 -8.76 -15.86
CA ASP A 263 12.45 -9.50 -15.87
C ASP A 263 13.66 -8.69 -16.39
N GLY A 264 13.44 -7.77 -17.35
CA GLY A 264 14.50 -6.92 -17.89
C GLY A 264 15.08 -5.87 -16.91
N VAL A 265 14.36 -5.51 -15.84
CA VAL A 265 14.75 -4.41 -14.93
C VAL A 265 15.71 -4.86 -13.84
N ASN A 266 15.56 -6.10 -13.34
CA ASN A 266 16.48 -6.72 -12.38
C ASN A 266 16.64 -5.94 -11.04
N ASP A 267 15.64 -5.15 -10.61
CA ASP A 267 15.72 -4.35 -9.36
C ASP A 267 15.76 -5.25 -8.10
N CYS A 268 15.01 -6.35 -8.10
CA CYS A 268 14.91 -7.28 -6.98
C CYS A 268 16.26 -7.97 -6.62
N TYR A 269 17.21 -8.06 -7.55
CA TYR A 269 18.51 -8.69 -7.31
C TYR A 269 19.39 -7.92 -6.31
N GLN A 270 19.07 -6.67 -6.01
CA GLN A 270 19.74 -5.89 -4.96
C GLN A 270 19.70 -6.58 -3.58
N TYR A 271 18.67 -7.40 -3.32
CA TYR A 271 18.50 -8.10 -2.04
C TYR A 271 19.36 -9.37 -1.94
N MET A 272 19.81 -9.94 -3.07
CA MET A 272 20.38 -11.29 -3.13
C MET A 272 21.71 -11.42 -2.38
N SER A 273 22.59 -10.43 -2.48
CA SER A 273 23.89 -10.48 -1.79
C SER A 273 23.71 -10.60 -0.27
N SER A 274 22.84 -9.76 0.32
CA SER A 274 22.56 -9.83 1.76
C SER A 274 21.90 -11.16 2.15
N TRP A 275 20.91 -11.59 1.35
CA TRP A 275 20.13 -12.78 1.64
C TRP A 275 20.99 -14.07 1.60
N PHE A 276 21.80 -14.27 0.56
CA PHE A 276 22.67 -15.44 0.39
C PHE A 276 23.89 -15.46 1.31
N ASN A 277 24.30 -14.31 1.87
CA ASN A 277 25.32 -14.25 2.91
C ASN A 277 24.79 -14.72 4.28
N SER A 278 23.46 -14.82 4.46
CA SER A 278 22.83 -15.26 5.71
C SER A 278 21.76 -16.34 5.49
N PRO A 279 22.07 -17.47 4.84
CA PRO A 279 21.07 -18.48 4.46
C PRO A 279 20.48 -19.23 5.67
N HIS A 280 21.13 -19.14 6.84
CA HIS A 280 20.67 -19.74 8.10
C HIS A 280 19.56 -18.92 8.79
N GLN A 281 19.31 -17.68 8.38
CA GLN A 281 18.22 -16.87 8.92
C GLN A 281 16.87 -17.38 8.42
N SER A 282 15.81 -17.20 9.19
CA SER A 282 14.47 -17.58 8.73
C SER A 282 14.00 -16.68 7.58
N LEU A 283 13.06 -17.16 6.77
CA LEU A 283 12.43 -16.36 5.71
C LEU A 283 11.66 -15.16 6.30
N ASN A 284 11.00 -15.38 7.44
CA ASN A 284 10.17 -14.41 8.14
C ASN A 284 10.91 -13.55 9.20
N LEU A 285 12.25 -13.52 9.21
CA LEU A 285 12.97 -12.64 10.13
C LEU A 285 12.54 -11.19 9.89
N ASP A 286 12.09 -10.49 10.94
CA ASP A 286 11.59 -9.11 10.91
C ASP A 286 12.69 -8.12 10.44
N SER A 287 12.83 -8.01 9.13
CA SER A 287 13.79 -7.16 8.43
C SER A 287 13.32 -6.99 7.00
N GLN A 288 13.12 -5.74 6.56
CA GLN A 288 12.72 -5.44 5.18
C GLN A 288 13.64 -6.11 4.15
N ASN A 289 14.96 -5.94 4.27
CA ASN A 289 15.89 -6.59 3.34
C ASN A 289 15.73 -8.13 3.30
N ARG A 290 15.33 -8.74 4.42
CA ARG A 290 15.08 -10.19 4.46
C ARG A 290 13.73 -10.54 3.83
N TRP A 291 12.67 -9.81 4.14
CA TRP A 291 11.35 -10.01 3.56
C TRP A 291 11.41 -9.90 2.04
N TYR A 292 11.96 -8.80 1.54
CA TYR A 292 12.08 -8.51 0.12
C TYR A 292 12.95 -9.57 -0.56
N GLY A 293 14.13 -9.85 -0.02
CA GLY A 293 15.02 -10.89 -0.55
C GLY A 293 14.45 -12.30 -0.49
N SER A 294 13.40 -12.54 0.30
CA SER A 294 12.75 -13.85 0.36
C SER A 294 11.85 -14.12 -0.85
N PHE A 295 11.71 -13.18 -1.79
CA PHE A 295 11.10 -13.44 -3.11
C PHE A 295 11.73 -14.67 -3.79
N ILE A 296 13.04 -14.89 -3.59
CA ILE A 296 13.78 -16.02 -4.18
C ILE A 296 13.22 -17.38 -3.76
N PHE A 297 12.57 -17.46 -2.58
CA PHE A 297 11.88 -18.68 -2.16
C PHE A 297 10.63 -18.93 -3.03
N PHE A 298 9.86 -17.89 -3.32
CA PHE A 298 8.68 -18.00 -4.17
C PHE A 298 9.06 -18.25 -5.64
N GLU A 299 10.17 -17.67 -6.11
CA GLU A 299 10.77 -18.01 -7.41
C GLU A 299 11.15 -19.50 -7.49
N TYR A 300 11.77 -20.04 -6.44
CA TYR A 300 12.06 -21.46 -6.37
C TYR A 300 10.78 -22.31 -6.40
N VAL A 301 9.75 -21.91 -5.65
CA VAL A 301 8.45 -22.61 -5.62
C VAL A 301 7.80 -22.62 -7.01
N ASN A 302 7.68 -21.48 -7.68
CA ASN A 302 7.05 -21.41 -9.00
C ASN A 302 7.82 -22.25 -10.03
N SER A 303 9.14 -22.09 -10.09
CA SER A 303 9.99 -22.80 -11.07
C SER A 303 10.10 -24.31 -10.86
N HIS A 304 9.80 -24.83 -9.67
CA HIS A 304 9.95 -26.26 -9.33
C HIS A 304 8.64 -26.99 -9.04
N LEU A 305 7.56 -26.28 -8.69
CA LEU A 305 6.25 -26.88 -8.44
C LEU A 305 5.26 -26.59 -9.56
N SER A 306 4.96 -25.32 -9.83
CA SER A 306 4.05 -24.87 -10.89
C SER A 306 4.12 -23.35 -11.01
N ASP A 307 3.99 -22.81 -12.22
CA ASP A 307 3.82 -21.37 -12.44
C ASP A 307 2.53 -20.82 -11.79
N GLU A 308 1.59 -21.71 -11.44
CA GLU A 308 0.35 -21.40 -10.74
C GLU A 308 0.49 -21.44 -9.21
N ALA A 309 1.62 -21.91 -8.67
CA ALA A 309 1.76 -22.19 -7.24
C ALA A 309 1.57 -20.93 -6.38
N ILE A 310 2.03 -19.78 -6.85
CA ILE A 310 1.81 -18.50 -6.16
C ILE A 310 0.33 -18.09 -6.15
N ARG A 311 -0.42 -18.37 -7.23
CA ARG A 311 -1.86 -18.11 -7.27
C ARG A 311 -2.59 -19.07 -6.33
N GLU A 312 -2.24 -20.35 -6.30
CA GLU A 312 -2.88 -21.31 -5.39
C GLU A 312 -2.56 -21.05 -3.91
N PHE A 313 -1.44 -20.38 -3.63
CA PHE A 313 -1.09 -19.94 -2.30
C PHE A 313 -2.01 -18.82 -1.79
N TRP A 314 -2.38 -17.88 -2.66
CA TRP A 314 -3.25 -16.74 -2.37
C TRP A 314 -4.74 -17.11 -2.48
#